data_AF-A0A7G8UXZ0-F1
#
_entry.id   AF-A0A7G8UXZ0-F1
#
_cell.length_a   1.000
_cell.length_b   1.000
_cell.length_c   1.000
_cell.angle_alpha   90.00
_cell.angle_beta   90.00
_cell.angle_gamma   90.00
#
_symmetry.space_group_name_H-M   'P 1'
#
loop_
_entity.id
_entity.type
_entity.pdbx_description
1 polymer ?
#
loop_
_entity_poly.entity_id
_entity_poly.type
_entity_poly.pdbx_seq_one_letter_code
_entity_poly.pdbx_strand_id
1 'polypeptide(L)'
;MPTDLQPILDEAEPGSTIILKPGIYLGPAVIRKPLELRSEIAGESILLNESEESALIVAADDVTLAGIRIRDEAFKPQATIVVSGDRARIEQIWIATGADGIAVKDADNGTITSTVIDWTPREVSMAAKGNGIDLFNSHRWRIDGNTVSDAHDGIYMEKSDDTIVTDNVVERSRYGIHCMYTARTVIRGNVGKANVTGAMVMTATEVEVNGNTFTKQNENVHSQGILLFDAHDSVFGDNKVEGNRTGFYVEQSTGNVIVGNEAIYNFVGIQLLEAELNVVEGNLFQGNVADAQARGSSNNEIAGNYWDGFSGIDTDGDGYSDTAYAINPFFQGVTQKRAAFQLFFQSPGMEFLEELFQNNRDDWSKDVKPLMAPPGFDGANPSHGSSKATGYLSLLLVIAVIGLLYMNRRRTL
;
A
#
# COMPACT_ATOMS: atom_id res chain seq x y z
N MET A 1 13.99 30.32 31.30
CA MET A 1 15.05 29.30 31.47
C MET A 1 14.41 27.96 31.17
N PRO A 2 15.13 27.03 30.51
CA PRO A 2 14.67 25.64 30.41
C PRO A 2 14.42 25.04 31.80
N THR A 3 13.47 24.12 31.90
CA THR A 3 13.12 23.43 33.16
C THR A 3 13.38 21.94 33.02
N ASP A 4 14.09 21.30 33.94
CA ASP A 4 14.27 19.85 33.90
C ASP A 4 12.92 19.15 34.09
N LEU A 5 12.58 18.19 33.21
CA LEU A 5 11.30 17.50 33.27
C LEU A 5 11.26 16.47 34.40
N GLN A 6 12.37 15.77 34.66
CA GLN A 6 12.40 14.65 35.62
C GLN A 6 11.94 15.04 37.03
N PRO A 7 12.39 16.16 37.65
CA PRO A 7 11.92 16.56 38.97
C PRO A 7 10.40 16.76 39.05
N ILE A 8 9.77 17.26 37.98
CA ILE A 8 8.32 17.45 37.91
C ILE A 8 7.60 16.09 37.93
N LEU A 9 8.13 15.10 37.22
CA LEU A 9 7.60 13.73 37.20
C LEU A 9 7.79 13.03 38.54
N ASP A 10 8.91 13.27 39.20
CA ASP A 10 9.26 12.65 40.48
C ASP A 10 8.33 13.13 41.61
N GLU A 11 8.01 14.43 41.65
CA GLU A 11 7.10 15.06 42.61
C GLU A 11 5.63 14.68 42.43
N ALA A 12 5.23 14.25 41.23
CA ALA A 12 3.84 13.92 40.94
C ALA A 12 3.37 12.64 41.67
N GLU A 13 2.13 12.64 42.17
CA GLU A 13 1.53 11.44 42.74
C GLU A 13 1.10 10.45 41.63
N PRO A 14 1.15 9.13 41.86
CA PRO A 14 0.59 8.16 40.91
C PRO A 14 -0.88 8.47 40.58
N GLY A 15 -1.21 8.42 39.29
CA GLY A 15 -2.53 8.71 38.73
C GLY A 15 -2.85 10.21 38.58
N SER A 16 -1.91 11.11 38.91
CA SER A 16 -2.13 12.55 38.75
C SER A 16 -1.97 13.03 37.30
N THR A 17 -2.53 14.21 37.02
CA THR A 17 -2.33 14.93 35.75
C THR A 17 -1.34 16.07 35.96
N ILE A 18 -0.26 16.05 35.20
CA ILE A 18 0.74 17.11 35.11
C ILE A 18 0.41 17.97 33.89
N ILE A 19 0.16 19.26 34.13
CA ILE A 19 -0.10 20.25 33.08
C ILE A 19 1.17 21.09 32.89
N LEU A 20 1.83 20.91 31.75
CA LEU A 20 3.00 21.68 31.34
C LEU A 20 2.56 23.03 30.77
N LYS A 21 3.05 24.12 31.35
CA LYS A 21 2.85 25.46 30.79
C LYS A 21 3.66 25.61 29.49
N PRO A 22 3.31 26.58 28.63
CA PRO A 22 4.16 26.95 27.50
C PRO A 22 5.61 27.18 27.93
N GLY A 23 6.57 26.51 27.28
CA GLY A 23 7.96 26.56 27.69
C GLY A 23 8.82 25.39 27.20
N ILE A 24 10.11 25.47 27.53
CA ILE A 24 11.11 24.45 27.20
C ILE A 24 11.38 23.60 28.44
N TYR A 25 11.25 22.28 28.27
CA TYR A 25 11.55 21.26 29.24
C TYR A 25 12.73 20.43 28.75
N LEU A 26 13.64 20.06 29.64
CA LEU A 26 14.83 19.27 29.30
C LEU A 26 14.60 17.79 29.61
N GLY A 27 14.91 16.93 28.64
CA GLY A 27 15.09 15.49 28.81
C GLY A 27 16.58 15.14 29.01
N PRO A 28 16.92 13.84 29.15
CA PRO A 28 16.02 12.69 29.12
C PRO A 28 15.13 12.60 30.38
N ALA A 29 13.99 11.94 30.25
CA ALA A 29 13.06 11.73 31.37
C ALA A 29 12.43 10.34 31.33
N VAL A 30 12.05 9.81 32.50
CA VAL A 30 11.42 8.49 32.65
C VAL A 30 10.18 8.59 33.52
N ILE A 31 9.05 8.14 32.98
CA ILE A 31 7.77 8.02 33.69
C ILE A 31 7.68 6.61 34.27
N ARG A 32 7.84 6.50 35.60
CA ARG A 32 7.86 5.23 36.35
C ARG A 32 6.57 4.95 37.15
N LYS A 33 5.58 5.81 37.01
CA LYS A 33 4.29 5.69 37.69
C LYS A 33 3.17 6.05 36.71
N PRO A 34 1.97 5.46 36.82
CA PRO A 34 0.83 5.87 36.03
C PRO A 34 0.59 7.37 36.22
N LEU A 35 0.38 8.12 35.15
CA LEU A 35 0.06 9.56 35.19
C LEU A 35 -0.36 10.05 33.81
N GLU A 36 -0.92 11.26 33.76
CA GLU A 36 -1.10 12.01 32.52
C GLU A 36 -0.09 13.17 32.48
N LEU A 37 0.72 13.25 31.43
CA LEU A 37 1.59 14.38 31.12
C LEU A 37 1.03 15.09 29.89
N ARG A 38 0.52 16.30 30.07
CA ARG A 38 -0.08 17.05 28.96
C ARG A 38 0.38 18.50 28.91
N SER A 39 0.41 19.07 27.72
CA SER A 39 0.58 20.52 27.57
C SER A 39 -0.72 21.26 27.90
N GLU A 40 -0.61 22.44 28.53
CA GLU A 40 -1.71 23.39 28.75
C GLU A 40 -2.29 23.87 27.41
N ILE A 41 -1.41 24.13 26.44
CA ILE A 41 -1.76 24.53 25.08
C ILE A 41 -0.99 23.61 24.13
N ALA A 42 -1.70 22.75 23.40
CA ALA A 42 -1.08 21.72 22.58
C ALA A 42 -0.02 22.31 21.62
N GLY A 43 1.20 21.78 21.70
CA GLY A 43 2.34 22.19 20.89
C GLY A 43 3.15 23.36 21.46
N GLU A 44 2.76 23.96 22.60
CA GLU A 44 3.50 25.08 23.21
C GLU A 44 4.49 24.64 24.30
N SER A 45 4.38 23.39 24.80
CA SER A 45 5.40 22.77 25.65
C SER A 45 6.36 21.94 24.79
N ILE A 46 7.65 22.27 24.84
CA ILE A 46 8.70 21.63 24.06
C ILE A 46 9.60 20.82 24.99
N LEU A 47 9.68 19.50 24.78
CA LEU A 47 10.72 18.66 25.34
C LEU A 47 11.94 18.69 24.41
N LEU A 48 13.05 19.24 24.90
CA LEU A 48 14.33 19.28 24.21
C LEU A 48 15.23 18.18 24.77
N ASN A 49 15.75 17.32 23.90
CA ASN A 49 16.76 16.34 24.25
C ASN A 49 17.98 16.50 23.34
N GLU A 50 19.14 16.70 23.95
CA GLU A 50 20.43 16.82 23.27
C GLU A 50 21.38 15.66 23.66
N SER A 51 20.87 14.68 24.42
CA SER A 51 21.61 13.51 24.87
C SER A 51 21.48 12.32 23.91
N GLU A 52 22.38 11.35 24.07
CA GLU A 52 22.32 10.05 23.38
C GLU A 52 21.23 9.11 23.95
N GLU A 53 20.56 9.49 25.04
CA GLU A 53 19.46 8.71 25.61
C GLU A 53 18.12 9.08 24.96
N SER A 54 17.10 8.23 25.12
CA SER A 54 15.73 8.55 24.70
C SER A 54 15.24 9.82 25.39
N ALA A 55 14.57 10.71 24.64
CA ALA A 55 14.02 11.94 25.21
C ALA A 55 13.00 11.63 26.31
N LEU A 56 12.19 10.59 26.13
CA LEU A 56 11.20 10.14 27.09
C LEU A 56 11.06 8.62 27.11
N ILE A 57 11.07 8.02 28.29
CA ILE A 57 10.78 6.60 28.50
C ILE A 57 9.48 6.46 29.31
N VAL A 58 8.47 5.84 28.72
CA VAL A 58 7.20 5.48 29.36
C VAL A 58 7.33 4.04 29.88
N ALA A 59 7.78 3.92 31.12
CA ALA A 59 8.07 2.63 31.75
C ALA A 59 6.90 2.07 32.58
N ALA A 60 5.95 2.91 32.97
CA ALA A 60 4.77 2.50 33.71
C ALA A 60 3.54 2.35 32.82
N ASP A 61 2.65 1.46 33.24
CA ASP A 61 1.33 1.32 32.65
C ASP A 61 0.46 2.57 32.83
N ASP A 62 -0.58 2.65 32.02
CA ASP A 62 -1.66 3.65 32.14
C ASP A 62 -1.15 5.11 32.09
N VAL A 63 -0.09 5.33 31.31
CA VAL A 63 0.48 6.66 31.07
C VAL A 63 -0.18 7.31 29.86
N THR A 64 -0.53 8.59 30.00
CA THR A 64 -0.98 9.43 28.87
C THR A 64 0.02 10.53 28.58
N LEU A 65 0.42 10.67 27.32
CA LEU A 65 1.20 11.79 26.80
C LEU A 65 0.33 12.57 25.83
N ALA A 66 0.13 13.87 26.06
CA ALA A 66 -0.77 14.68 25.24
C ALA A 66 -0.25 16.08 24.89
N GLY A 67 -0.23 16.41 23.59
CA GLY A 67 -0.05 17.79 23.14
C GLY A 67 1.36 18.35 23.30
N ILE A 68 2.39 17.52 23.34
CA ILE A 68 3.79 17.93 23.57
C ILE A 68 4.56 17.90 22.26
N ARG A 69 5.44 18.89 22.06
CA ARG A 69 6.43 18.85 20.97
C ARG A 69 7.75 18.31 21.51
N ILE A 70 8.39 17.38 20.81
CA ILE A 70 9.67 16.81 21.17
C ILE A 70 10.68 17.14 20.07
N ARG A 71 11.83 17.69 20.47
CA ARG A 71 12.98 17.90 19.60
C ARG A 71 14.12 16.99 20.06
N ASP A 72 14.46 16.02 19.22
CA ASP A 72 15.46 14.99 19.47
C ASP A 72 16.23 14.65 18.19
N GLU A 73 16.82 15.68 17.58
CA GLU A 73 17.34 15.66 16.21
C GLU A 73 18.71 14.95 16.06
N ALA A 74 19.28 14.48 17.17
CA ALA A 74 20.55 13.75 17.16
C ALA A 74 20.40 12.41 16.44
N PHE A 75 21.38 12.06 15.62
CA PHE A 75 21.45 10.75 14.97
C PHE A 75 21.98 9.71 15.96
N LYS A 76 21.10 8.82 16.44
CA LYS A 76 21.42 7.86 17.50
C LYS A 76 20.54 6.60 17.44
N PRO A 77 20.97 5.48 18.08
CA PRO A 77 20.19 4.24 18.04
C PRO A 77 19.00 4.19 19.01
N GLN A 78 18.90 5.11 19.96
CA GLN A 78 17.80 5.17 20.93
C GLN A 78 16.62 5.95 20.36
N ALA A 79 15.45 5.32 20.33
CA ALA A 79 14.20 5.98 19.95
C ALA A 79 13.91 7.22 20.79
N THR A 80 13.24 8.21 20.21
CA THR A 80 12.87 9.45 20.89
C THR A 80 11.90 9.21 22.04
N ILE A 81 10.84 8.43 21.80
CA ILE A 81 9.98 7.89 22.84
C ILE A 81 10.13 6.37 22.87
N VAL A 82 10.41 5.82 24.06
CA VAL A 82 10.33 4.37 24.30
C VAL A 82 9.14 4.08 25.21
N VAL A 83 8.31 3.12 24.83
CA VAL A 83 7.16 2.67 25.61
C VAL A 83 7.36 1.20 25.97
N SER A 84 7.29 0.89 27.25
CA SER A 84 7.34 -0.47 27.78
C SER A 84 6.25 -0.74 28.83
N GLY A 85 5.34 0.21 29.05
CA GLY A 85 4.19 0.06 29.94
C GLY A 85 2.91 -0.14 29.14
N ASP A 86 2.03 -1.00 29.65
CA ASP A 86 0.76 -1.32 28.99
C ASP A 86 -0.20 -0.13 29.00
N ARG A 87 -1.17 -0.13 28.08
CA ARG A 87 -2.29 0.83 28.04
C ARG A 87 -1.83 2.29 27.94
N ALA A 88 -0.65 2.52 27.37
CA ALA A 88 -0.14 3.86 27.12
C ALA A 88 -0.97 4.57 26.04
N ARG A 89 -1.25 5.86 26.25
CA ARG A 89 -1.94 6.72 25.29
C ARG A 89 -1.01 7.84 24.86
N ILE A 90 -0.65 7.88 23.58
CA ILE A 90 0.19 8.91 22.98
C ILE A 90 -0.68 9.69 22.00
N GLU A 91 -0.96 10.94 22.31
CA GLU A 91 -1.98 11.72 21.63
C GLU A 91 -1.45 13.10 21.25
N GLN A 92 -1.62 13.50 19.99
CA GLN A 92 -1.27 14.85 19.54
C GLN A 92 0.19 15.24 19.87
N ILE A 93 1.13 14.36 19.59
CA ILE A 93 2.56 14.62 19.79
C ILE A 93 3.19 15.10 18.48
N TRP A 94 4.18 15.99 18.55
CA TRP A 94 4.97 16.42 17.39
C TRP A 94 6.43 16.09 17.63
N ILE A 95 7.00 15.18 16.85
CA ILE A 95 8.37 14.69 17.01
C ILE A 95 9.22 15.15 15.82
N ALA A 96 10.30 15.86 16.11
CA ALA A 96 11.39 16.10 15.19
C ALA A 96 12.59 15.26 15.65
N THR A 97 12.98 14.23 14.88
CA THR A 97 13.94 13.22 15.34
C THR A 97 15.02 12.86 14.32
N GLY A 98 16.18 12.45 14.83
CA GLY A 98 17.24 11.77 14.07
C GLY A 98 17.39 10.28 14.40
N ALA A 99 16.42 9.71 15.12
CA ALA A 99 16.37 8.31 15.54
C ALA A 99 15.01 7.69 15.16
N ASP A 100 14.66 6.54 15.74
CA ASP A 100 13.28 6.07 15.72
C ASP A 100 12.37 7.08 16.45
N GLY A 101 11.16 7.34 15.95
CA GLY A 101 10.24 8.30 16.56
C GLY A 101 9.63 7.76 17.86
N ILE A 102 8.81 6.72 17.75
CA ILE A 102 8.18 6.04 18.88
C ILE A 102 8.46 4.55 18.76
N ALA A 103 9.11 3.97 19.75
CA ALA A 103 9.32 2.54 19.85
C ALA A 103 8.52 1.95 21.03
N VAL A 104 7.62 1.02 20.73
CA VAL A 104 6.84 0.25 21.69
C VAL A 104 7.42 -1.15 21.78
N LYS A 105 7.78 -1.58 22.99
CA LYS A 105 8.44 -2.87 23.21
C LYS A 105 7.80 -3.58 24.39
N ASP A 106 7.30 -4.79 24.15
CA ASP A 106 6.72 -5.66 25.18
C ASP A 106 5.59 -4.97 25.97
N ALA A 107 4.75 -4.18 25.30
CA ALA A 107 3.67 -3.43 25.90
C ALA A 107 2.39 -3.57 25.07
N ASP A 108 1.26 -3.79 25.72
CA ASP A 108 0.00 -4.12 25.07
C ASP A 108 -1.10 -3.05 25.27
N ASN A 109 -2.11 -3.08 24.40
CA ASN A 109 -3.37 -2.34 24.54
C ASN A 109 -3.22 -0.80 24.53
N GLY A 110 -2.21 -0.27 23.85
CA GLY A 110 -1.97 1.18 23.77
C GLY A 110 -2.59 1.85 22.55
N THR A 111 -2.49 3.18 22.51
CA THR A 111 -2.94 4.00 21.37
C THR A 111 -1.90 5.04 21.00
N ILE A 112 -1.65 5.22 19.70
CA ILE A 112 -0.87 6.34 19.14
C ILE A 112 -1.77 7.07 18.16
N THR A 113 -2.16 8.29 18.50
CA THR A 113 -3.17 9.04 17.71
C THR A 113 -2.76 10.47 17.42
N SER A 114 -3.12 10.94 16.22
CA SER A 114 -2.92 12.35 15.81
C SER A 114 -1.48 12.85 15.99
N THR A 115 -0.48 11.97 15.90
CA THR A 115 0.93 12.28 16.12
C THR A 115 1.63 12.57 14.79
N VAL A 116 2.55 13.53 14.80
CA VAL A 116 3.39 13.89 13.64
C VAL A 116 4.83 13.54 13.96
N ILE A 117 5.48 12.78 13.08
CA ILE A 117 6.87 12.36 13.22
C ILE A 117 7.63 12.73 11.95
N ASP A 118 8.62 13.59 12.09
CA ASP A 118 9.47 14.07 11.01
C ASP A 118 10.93 13.72 11.27
N TRP A 119 11.54 12.99 10.33
CA TRP A 119 12.98 12.78 10.29
C TRP A 119 13.69 14.07 9.87
N THR A 120 14.65 14.55 10.68
CA THR A 120 15.35 15.83 10.42
C THR A 120 16.75 15.72 9.81
N PRO A 121 17.57 14.68 10.08
CA PRO A 121 18.91 14.60 9.50
C PRO A 121 18.89 14.54 7.97
N ARG A 122 19.71 15.38 7.33
CA ARG A 122 19.85 15.44 5.87
C ARG A 122 20.97 14.52 5.40
N GLU A 123 20.90 14.13 4.12
CA GLU A 123 21.95 13.36 3.43
C GLU A 123 22.25 11.99 4.07
N VAL A 124 21.28 11.43 4.79
CA VAL A 124 21.34 10.07 5.35
C VAL A 124 20.70 9.11 4.35
N SER A 125 21.34 7.97 4.10
CA SER A 125 20.78 6.92 3.24
C SER A 125 19.52 6.32 3.88
N MET A 126 18.55 5.89 3.06
CA MET A 126 17.29 5.33 3.58
C MET A 126 17.50 4.22 4.61
N ALA A 127 18.47 3.32 4.36
CA ALA A 127 18.78 2.19 5.24
C ALA A 127 19.41 2.56 6.59
N ALA A 128 19.90 3.79 6.74
CA ALA A 128 20.49 4.27 7.99
C ALA A 128 19.48 5.07 8.84
N LYS A 129 18.28 5.34 8.33
CA LYS A 129 17.25 6.06 9.07
C LYS A 129 16.57 5.15 10.11
N GLY A 130 15.92 5.77 11.09
CA GLY A 130 15.06 5.11 12.05
C GLY A 130 13.61 4.99 11.56
N ASN A 131 12.84 4.14 12.22
CA ASN A 131 11.41 3.95 11.96
C ASN A 131 10.59 5.09 12.58
N GLY A 132 9.43 5.42 12.00
CA GLY A 132 8.54 6.44 12.58
C GLY A 132 7.87 5.93 13.85
N ILE A 133 7.03 4.92 13.69
CA ILE A 133 6.40 4.16 14.76
C ILE A 133 6.86 2.70 14.64
N ASP A 134 7.45 2.16 15.68
CA ASP A 134 7.99 0.79 15.74
C ASP A 134 7.31 0.02 16.88
N LEU A 135 6.59 -1.05 16.54
CA LEU A 135 5.99 -1.97 17.50
C LEU A 135 6.72 -3.31 17.44
N PHE A 136 7.26 -3.73 18.58
CA PHE A 136 7.87 -5.04 18.73
C PHE A 136 7.21 -5.80 19.88
N ASN A 137 6.69 -7.00 19.58
CA ASN A 137 6.04 -7.87 20.57
C ASN A 137 4.98 -7.13 21.40
N SER A 138 4.12 -6.35 20.72
CA SER A 138 3.22 -5.38 21.34
C SER A 138 1.83 -5.47 20.70
N HIS A 139 0.87 -6.04 21.41
CA HIS A 139 -0.42 -6.46 20.85
C HIS A 139 -1.55 -5.46 21.10
N ARG A 140 -2.58 -5.52 20.26
CA ARG A 140 -3.84 -4.77 20.42
C ARG A 140 -3.63 -3.26 20.49
N TRP A 141 -2.70 -2.75 19.69
CA TRP A 141 -2.47 -1.32 19.56
C TRP A 141 -3.41 -0.69 18.54
N ARG A 142 -3.77 0.57 18.77
CA ARG A 142 -4.45 1.41 17.78
C ARG A 142 -3.54 2.55 17.33
N ILE A 143 -3.22 2.59 16.04
CA ILE A 143 -2.37 3.58 15.40
C ILE A 143 -3.25 4.36 14.42
N ASP A 144 -3.70 5.55 14.81
CA ASP A 144 -4.83 6.23 14.16
C ASP A 144 -4.54 7.71 13.84
N GLY A 145 -4.70 8.10 12.57
CA GLY A 145 -4.61 9.50 12.18
C GLY A 145 -3.22 10.13 12.35
N ASN A 146 -2.15 9.34 12.29
CA ASN A 146 -0.78 9.84 12.43
C ASN A 146 -0.19 10.27 11.08
N THR A 147 0.83 11.11 11.12
CA THR A 147 1.61 11.51 9.94
C THR A 147 3.08 11.21 10.18
N VAL A 148 3.69 10.41 9.30
CA VAL A 148 5.10 10.06 9.36
C VAL A 148 5.76 10.44 8.04
N SER A 149 6.87 11.19 8.13
CA SER A 149 7.62 11.66 6.97
C SER A 149 9.07 11.24 7.04
N ASP A 150 9.59 10.79 5.90
CA ASP A 150 11.03 10.62 5.68
C ASP A 150 11.70 9.61 6.62
N ALA A 151 10.96 8.67 7.20
CA ALA A 151 11.48 7.58 8.05
C ALA A 151 12.07 6.42 7.21
N HIS A 152 12.77 5.48 7.85
CA HIS A 152 13.09 4.18 7.24
C HIS A 152 11.79 3.41 6.95
N ASP A 153 11.15 2.79 7.94
CA ASP A 153 9.77 2.34 7.81
C ASP A 153 8.86 3.31 8.58
N GLY A 154 7.75 3.72 7.97
CA GLY A 154 6.89 4.71 8.60
C GLY A 154 6.15 4.17 9.81
N ILE A 155 5.41 3.07 9.62
CA ILE A 155 4.78 2.29 10.67
C ILE A 155 5.24 0.83 10.52
N TYR A 156 6.08 0.38 11.44
CA TYR A 156 6.62 -0.98 11.51
C TYR A 156 6.00 -1.75 12.67
N MET A 157 5.56 -2.98 12.41
CA MET A 157 5.01 -3.88 13.40
C MET A 157 5.61 -5.27 13.24
N GLU A 158 6.27 -5.78 14.27
CA GLU A 158 6.79 -7.14 14.33
C GLU A 158 6.19 -7.89 15.51
N LYS A 159 5.70 -9.12 15.30
CA LYS A 159 5.15 -9.99 16.37
C LYS A 159 4.06 -9.30 17.18
N SER A 160 3.22 -8.51 16.50
CA SER A 160 2.29 -7.56 17.10
C SER A 160 0.88 -7.77 16.55
N ASP A 161 0.22 -8.81 17.06
CA ASP A 161 -1.15 -9.21 16.68
C ASP A 161 -2.24 -8.22 17.09
N ASP A 162 -3.38 -8.33 16.39
CA ASP A 162 -4.62 -7.61 16.69
C ASP A 162 -4.47 -6.08 16.66
N THR A 163 -3.52 -5.58 15.85
CA THR A 163 -3.25 -4.15 15.72
C THR A 163 -4.19 -3.50 14.71
N ILE A 164 -4.62 -2.28 14.99
CA ILE A 164 -5.51 -1.49 14.13
C ILE A 164 -4.75 -0.24 13.65
N VAL A 165 -4.46 -0.18 12.36
CA VAL A 165 -3.72 0.91 11.70
C VAL A 165 -4.67 1.64 10.75
N THR A 166 -5.18 2.80 11.18
CA THR A 166 -6.25 3.51 10.47
C THR A 166 -5.91 4.96 10.15
N ASP A 167 -6.30 5.40 8.95
CA ASP A 167 -6.31 6.82 8.56
C ASP A 167 -4.95 7.54 8.73
N ASN A 168 -3.84 6.81 8.66
CA ASN A 168 -2.49 7.38 8.75
C ASN A 168 -1.99 7.87 7.38
N VAL A 169 -1.10 8.86 7.42
CA VAL A 169 -0.39 9.38 6.25
C VAL A 169 1.09 9.06 6.39
N VAL A 170 1.66 8.33 5.43
CA VAL A 170 3.09 8.00 5.45
C VAL A 170 3.73 8.34 4.11
N GLU A 171 4.73 9.23 4.13
CA GLU A 171 5.39 9.70 2.92
C GLU A 171 6.92 9.59 2.97
N ARG A 172 7.51 9.30 1.79
CA ARG A 172 8.97 9.30 1.56
C ARG A 172 9.75 8.35 2.47
N SER A 173 9.16 7.22 2.82
CA SER A 173 9.78 6.13 3.57
C SER A 173 10.17 4.95 2.68
N ARG A 174 10.95 4.00 3.20
CA ARG A 174 11.11 2.69 2.57
C ARG A 174 9.74 2.03 2.49
N TYR A 175 9.13 1.69 3.61
CA TYR A 175 7.77 1.16 3.65
C TYR A 175 6.83 2.14 4.33
N GLY A 176 5.64 2.32 3.75
CA GLY A 176 4.58 3.10 4.38
C GLY A 176 4.09 2.42 5.65
N ILE A 177 3.56 1.21 5.46
CA ILE A 177 3.12 0.32 6.54
C ILE A 177 3.78 -1.04 6.34
N HIS A 178 4.38 -1.58 7.39
CA HIS A 178 5.08 -2.86 7.35
C HIS A 178 4.64 -3.72 8.53
N CYS A 179 3.94 -4.83 8.24
CA CYS A 179 3.65 -5.85 9.24
C CYS A 179 4.44 -7.13 8.95
N MET A 180 5.04 -7.69 9.99
CA MET A 180 5.87 -8.88 9.96
C MET A 180 5.53 -9.81 11.13
N TYR A 181 5.27 -11.10 10.85
CA TYR A 181 4.90 -12.07 11.90
C TYR A 181 3.68 -11.62 12.72
N THR A 182 2.64 -11.11 12.06
CA THR A 182 1.42 -10.61 12.71
C THR A 182 0.19 -11.40 12.30
N ALA A 183 -0.77 -11.54 13.20
CA ALA A 183 -2.10 -12.06 12.91
C ALA A 183 -3.22 -11.05 13.23
N ARG A 184 -4.33 -11.11 12.48
CA ARG A 184 -5.56 -10.33 12.75
C ARG A 184 -5.36 -8.80 12.79
N THR A 185 -4.39 -8.31 12.02
CA THR A 185 -4.10 -6.87 11.89
C THR A 185 -5.03 -6.24 10.87
N VAL A 186 -5.55 -5.05 11.17
CA VAL A 186 -6.39 -4.25 10.27
C VAL A 186 -5.62 -3.01 9.81
N ILE A 187 -5.49 -2.83 8.50
CA ILE A 187 -4.83 -1.70 7.84
C ILE A 187 -5.88 -1.04 6.93
N ARG A 188 -6.45 0.08 7.37
CA ARG A 188 -7.60 0.69 6.68
C ARG A 188 -7.50 2.19 6.48
N GLY A 189 -7.87 2.67 5.29
CA GLY A 189 -7.99 4.12 5.02
C GLY A 189 -6.68 4.90 5.06
N ASN A 190 -5.53 4.21 5.04
CA ASN A 190 -4.22 4.86 5.10
C ASN A 190 -3.83 5.40 3.72
N VAL A 191 -3.03 6.47 3.74
CA VAL A 191 -2.49 7.11 2.54
C VAL A 191 -0.97 6.98 2.56
N GLY A 192 -0.42 6.31 1.56
CA GLY A 192 1.02 6.25 1.33
C GLY A 192 1.40 6.92 0.01
N LYS A 193 2.49 7.70 0.04
CA LYS A 193 2.95 8.39 -1.16
C LYS A 193 4.47 8.48 -1.24
N ALA A 194 5.00 8.17 -2.42
CA ALA A 194 6.42 8.23 -2.71
C ALA A 194 7.28 7.45 -1.68
N ASN A 195 6.72 6.39 -1.09
CA ASN A 195 7.54 5.42 -0.37
C ASN A 195 8.28 4.51 -1.40
N VAL A 196 9.08 3.55 -0.95
CA VAL A 196 9.48 2.43 -1.83
C VAL A 196 8.31 1.45 -1.97
N THR A 197 7.71 1.02 -0.86
CA THR A 197 6.50 0.18 -0.86
C THR A 197 5.40 0.86 -0.05
N GLY A 198 4.16 0.86 -0.56
CA GLY A 198 3.01 1.43 0.17
C GLY A 198 2.69 0.62 1.43
N ALA A 199 2.34 -0.65 1.25
CA ALA A 199 2.18 -1.62 2.33
C ALA A 199 2.95 -2.92 2.08
N MET A 200 3.65 -3.41 3.10
CA MET A 200 4.36 -4.69 3.13
C MET A 200 3.68 -5.60 4.16
N VAL A 201 3.06 -6.68 3.70
CA VAL A 201 2.44 -7.72 4.54
C VAL A 201 3.30 -8.98 4.42
N MET A 202 4.05 -9.29 5.48
CA MET A 202 5.09 -10.33 5.45
C MET A 202 4.89 -11.38 6.53
N THR A 203 4.84 -12.66 6.15
CA THR A 203 4.65 -13.79 7.07
C THR A 203 3.50 -13.48 8.04
N ALA A 204 2.31 -13.28 7.49
CA ALA A 204 1.16 -12.77 8.23
C ALA A 204 -0.11 -13.54 7.88
N THR A 205 -1.07 -13.58 8.80
CA THR A 205 -2.30 -14.37 8.65
C THR A 205 -3.52 -13.58 9.09
N GLU A 206 -4.64 -13.73 8.39
CA GLU A 206 -5.90 -13.04 8.71
C GLU A 206 -5.76 -11.50 8.77
N VAL A 207 -4.94 -10.92 7.88
CA VAL A 207 -4.77 -9.45 7.79
C VAL A 207 -5.86 -8.85 6.89
N GLU A 208 -6.43 -7.72 7.29
CA GLU A 208 -7.31 -6.92 6.44
C GLU A 208 -6.56 -5.67 5.96
N VAL A 209 -6.38 -5.52 4.64
CA VAL A 209 -5.84 -4.32 4.00
C VAL A 209 -6.93 -3.73 3.12
N ASN A 210 -7.65 -2.72 3.63
CA ASN A 210 -8.88 -2.25 3.01
C ASN A 210 -8.95 -0.73 2.81
N GLY A 211 -9.37 -0.26 1.64
CA GLY A 211 -9.65 1.16 1.42
C GLY A 211 -8.43 2.07 1.50
N ASN A 212 -7.21 1.53 1.32
CA ASN A 212 -5.99 2.32 1.39
C ASN A 212 -5.64 2.93 0.02
N THR A 213 -4.91 4.04 0.02
CA THR A 213 -4.44 4.72 -1.19
C THR A 213 -2.91 4.78 -1.21
N PHE A 214 -2.27 4.02 -2.11
CA PHE A 214 -0.81 3.97 -2.26
C PHE A 214 -0.39 4.45 -3.64
N THR A 215 0.32 5.59 -3.68
CA THR A 215 0.56 6.30 -4.93
C THR A 215 2.02 6.66 -5.18
N LYS A 216 2.44 6.57 -6.44
CA LYS A 216 3.74 7.03 -6.93
C LYS A 216 4.93 6.34 -6.26
N GLN A 217 4.75 5.06 -5.97
CA GLN A 217 5.79 4.14 -5.49
C GLN A 217 6.62 3.69 -6.71
N ASN A 218 7.44 4.57 -7.29
CA ASN A 218 8.08 4.31 -8.59
C ASN A 218 9.53 4.81 -8.72
N GLU A 219 10.11 5.43 -7.69
CA GLU A 219 11.49 5.93 -7.75
C GLU A 219 12.53 4.81 -7.62
N ASN A 220 12.15 3.66 -7.08
CA ASN A 220 13.01 2.48 -6.94
C ASN A 220 12.55 1.33 -7.87
N VAL A 221 13.49 0.56 -8.41
CA VAL A 221 13.20 -0.61 -9.26
C VAL A 221 12.46 -1.73 -8.51
N HIS A 222 12.53 -1.74 -7.18
CA HIS A 222 11.84 -2.65 -6.28
C HIS A 222 10.63 -2.01 -5.61
N SER A 223 10.01 -1.00 -6.22
CA SER A 223 8.85 -0.34 -5.60
C SER A 223 7.55 -1.13 -5.83
N GLN A 224 6.66 -1.14 -4.85
CA GLN A 224 5.32 -1.74 -4.97
C GLN A 224 4.25 -0.83 -4.35
N GLY A 225 3.01 -0.92 -4.83
CA GLY A 225 1.86 -0.38 -4.12
C GLY A 225 1.61 -1.19 -2.86
N ILE A 226 1.26 -2.47 -3.03
CA ILE A 226 1.05 -3.44 -1.95
C ILE A 226 1.87 -4.70 -2.26
N LEU A 227 2.67 -5.15 -1.29
CA LEU A 227 3.47 -6.36 -1.34
C LEU A 227 2.97 -7.36 -0.30
N LEU A 228 2.60 -8.55 -0.77
CA LEU A 228 2.27 -9.72 0.03
C LEU A 228 3.42 -10.71 -0.13
N PHE A 229 4.06 -11.08 0.97
CA PHE A 229 5.09 -12.09 1.00
C PHE A 229 4.77 -13.10 2.09
N ASP A 230 4.51 -14.35 1.74
CA ASP A 230 4.15 -15.38 2.73
C ASP A 230 2.90 -14.96 3.56
N ALA A 231 1.91 -14.35 2.88
CA ALA A 231 0.66 -13.91 3.50
C ALA A 231 -0.44 -14.96 3.28
N HIS A 232 -1.22 -15.23 4.32
CA HIS A 232 -2.24 -16.28 4.32
C HIS A 232 -3.61 -15.78 4.79
N ASP A 233 -4.67 -16.31 4.19
CA ASP A 233 -6.06 -16.14 4.64
C ASP A 233 -6.44 -14.68 4.91
N SER A 234 -5.89 -13.76 4.11
CA SER A 234 -6.00 -12.31 4.30
C SER A 234 -6.83 -11.65 3.21
N VAL A 235 -7.38 -10.47 3.49
CA VAL A 235 -8.25 -9.73 2.58
C VAL A 235 -7.60 -8.41 2.17
N PHE A 236 -7.52 -8.18 0.86
CA PHE A 236 -7.00 -6.98 0.23
C PHE A 236 -8.11 -6.36 -0.60
N GLY A 237 -8.90 -5.49 0.04
CA GLY A 237 -10.17 -4.98 -0.48
C GLY A 237 -10.14 -3.50 -0.82
N ASP A 238 -10.81 -3.06 -1.89
CA ASP A 238 -11.14 -1.65 -2.14
C ASP A 238 -9.94 -0.67 -2.08
N ASN A 239 -8.72 -1.15 -2.34
CA ASN A 239 -7.52 -0.31 -2.31
C ASN A 239 -7.29 0.37 -3.65
N LYS A 240 -6.77 1.59 -3.60
CA LYS A 240 -6.28 2.31 -4.78
C LYS A 240 -4.75 2.29 -4.84
N VAL A 241 -4.20 1.57 -5.82
CA VAL A 241 -2.76 1.49 -6.09
C VAL A 241 -2.44 2.16 -7.43
N GLU A 242 -1.94 3.40 -7.37
CA GLU A 242 -1.79 4.27 -8.55
C GLU A 242 -0.33 4.66 -8.84
N GLY A 243 0.12 4.50 -10.09
CA GLY A 243 1.40 5.07 -10.52
C GLY A 243 2.64 4.37 -9.92
N ASN A 244 2.51 3.10 -9.56
CA ASN A 244 3.56 2.32 -8.92
C ASN A 244 4.35 1.48 -9.93
N ARG A 245 5.53 0.99 -9.55
CA ARG A 245 6.26 0.04 -10.41
C ARG A 245 5.53 -1.31 -10.51
N THR A 246 4.98 -1.81 -9.42
CA THR A 246 4.01 -2.92 -9.41
C THR A 246 2.87 -2.52 -8.48
N GLY A 247 1.62 -2.64 -8.92
CA GLY A 247 0.44 -2.32 -8.11
C GLY A 247 0.32 -3.30 -6.94
N PHE A 248 -0.01 -4.55 -7.27
CA PHE A 248 -0.01 -5.68 -6.33
C PHE A 248 1.12 -6.65 -6.66
N TYR A 249 1.97 -6.94 -5.70
CA TYR A 249 2.99 -7.98 -5.81
C TYR A 249 2.68 -9.07 -4.79
N VAL A 250 2.38 -10.27 -5.27
CA VAL A 250 1.93 -11.40 -4.46
C VAL A 250 2.94 -12.52 -4.63
N GLU A 251 3.71 -12.80 -3.58
CA GLU A 251 4.75 -13.81 -3.58
C GLU A 251 4.54 -14.82 -2.45
N GLN A 252 4.61 -16.11 -2.79
CA GLN A 252 4.53 -17.22 -1.82
C GLN A 252 3.31 -17.15 -0.89
N SER A 253 2.24 -16.54 -1.37
CA SER A 253 1.06 -16.20 -0.57
C SER A 253 -0.13 -17.05 -1.02
N THR A 254 -0.97 -17.48 -0.07
CA THR A 254 -2.05 -18.43 -0.32
C THR A 254 -3.34 -18.10 0.42
N GLY A 255 -4.50 -18.49 -0.11
CA GLY A 255 -5.78 -18.30 0.58
C GLY A 255 -6.23 -16.85 0.71
N ASN A 256 -5.59 -15.91 0.01
CA ASN A 256 -5.94 -14.49 0.12
C ASN A 256 -7.05 -14.09 -0.84
N VAL A 257 -7.79 -13.06 -0.48
CA VAL A 257 -8.85 -12.46 -1.31
C VAL A 257 -8.42 -11.06 -1.72
N ILE A 258 -8.22 -10.84 -3.03
CA ILE A 258 -7.88 -9.56 -3.63
C ILE A 258 -9.10 -9.08 -4.42
N VAL A 259 -9.86 -8.14 -3.85
CA VAL A 259 -11.21 -7.81 -4.34
C VAL A 259 -11.47 -6.31 -4.43
N GLY A 260 -12.15 -5.87 -5.49
CA GLY A 260 -12.63 -4.48 -5.59
C GLY A 260 -11.54 -3.41 -5.68
N ASN A 261 -10.29 -3.78 -5.97
CA ASN A 261 -9.18 -2.84 -5.99
C ASN A 261 -9.08 -2.07 -7.31
N GLU A 262 -8.54 -0.85 -7.24
CA GLU A 262 -8.16 -0.03 -8.38
C GLU A 262 -6.63 -0.07 -8.57
N ALA A 263 -6.16 -0.85 -9.54
CA ALA A 263 -4.75 -0.91 -9.92
C ALA A 263 -4.52 -0.14 -11.23
N ILE A 264 -4.20 1.15 -11.11
CA ILE A 264 -4.24 2.09 -12.22
C ILE A 264 -2.87 2.74 -12.49
N TYR A 265 -2.50 2.87 -13.76
CA TYR A 265 -1.27 3.55 -14.20
C TYR A 265 0.02 2.98 -13.60
N ASN A 266 0.02 1.69 -13.24
CA ASN A 266 1.22 1.01 -12.76
C ASN A 266 2.03 0.47 -13.93
N PHE A 267 3.33 0.17 -13.73
CA PHE A 267 4.06 -0.56 -14.77
C PHE A 267 3.60 -2.02 -14.85
N VAL A 268 3.35 -2.67 -13.72
CA VAL A 268 2.60 -3.94 -13.67
C VAL A 268 1.39 -3.76 -12.76
N GLY A 269 0.19 -4.12 -13.20
CA GLY A 269 -1.02 -4.05 -12.37
C GLY A 269 -0.96 -5.04 -11.21
N ILE A 270 -0.88 -6.34 -11.52
CA ILE A 270 -0.67 -7.42 -10.55
C ILE A 270 0.43 -8.38 -10.98
N GLN A 271 1.28 -8.80 -10.04
CA GLN A 271 2.30 -9.80 -10.25
C GLN A 271 2.12 -10.95 -9.24
N LEU A 272 1.89 -12.16 -9.75
CA LEU A 272 1.78 -13.40 -8.98
C LEU A 272 3.07 -14.22 -9.13
N LEU A 273 3.68 -14.62 -8.01
CA LEU A 273 4.91 -15.39 -7.98
C LEU A 273 4.80 -16.51 -6.95
N GLU A 274 4.73 -17.76 -7.41
CA GLU A 274 4.59 -18.91 -6.50
C GLU A 274 3.39 -18.73 -5.54
N ALA A 275 2.32 -18.08 -6.02
CA ALA A 275 1.13 -17.74 -5.26
C ALA A 275 -0.04 -18.62 -5.72
N GLU A 276 -0.70 -19.32 -4.81
CA GLU A 276 -1.73 -20.32 -5.14
C GLU A 276 -2.95 -20.19 -4.23
N LEU A 277 -4.10 -20.69 -4.67
CA LEU A 277 -5.33 -20.71 -3.88
C LEU A 277 -5.81 -19.31 -3.43
N ASN A 278 -5.43 -18.26 -4.16
CA ASN A 278 -5.93 -16.91 -3.93
C ASN A 278 -7.15 -16.63 -4.82
N VAL A 279 -8.02 -15.75 -4.37
CA VAL A 279 -9.16 -15.21 -5.12
C VAL A 279 -8.80 -13.82 -5.60
N VAL A 280 -8.93 -13.56 -6.90
CA VAL A 280 -8.72 -12.24 -7.52
C VAL A 280 -9.99 -11.88 -8.29
N GLU A 281 -10.83 -11.02 -7.72
CA GLU A 281 -12.17 -10.76 -8.22
C GLU A 281 -12.55 -9.28 -8.25
N GLY A 282 -13.27 -8.84 -9.27
CA GLY A 282 -13.90 -7.51 -9.28
C GLY A 282 -12.91 -6.34 -9.26
N ASN A 283 -11.65 -6.57 -9.64
CA ASN A 283 -10.63 -5.53 -9.64
C ASN A 283 -10.61 -4.78 -10.98
N LEU A 284 -10.20 -3.50 -10.93
CA LEU A 284 -9.99 -2.64 -12.07
C LEU A 284 -8.49 -2.54 -12.37
N PHE A 285 -8.04 -3.16 -13.46
CA PHE A 285 -6.70 -2.99 -14.02
C PHE A 285 -6.77 -2.07 -15.25
N GLN A 286 -6.24 -0.85 -15.11
CA GLN A 286 -6.38 0.17 -16.15
C GLN A 286 -5.14 1.05 -16.32
N GLY A 287 -4.76 1.31 -17.57
CA GLY A 287 -3.63 2.16 -17.92
C GLY A 287 -2.30 1.60 -17.45
N ASN A 288 -2.25 0.31 -17.09
CA ASN A 288 -1.02 -0.35 -16.72
C ASN A 288 -0.19 -0.62 -17.97
N VAL A 289 1.13 -0.64 -17.85
CA VAL A 289 1.98 -1.06 -18.98
C VAL A 289 1.71 -2.53 -19.27
N ALA A 290 1.82 -3.40 -18.25
CA ALA A 290 1.30 -4.76 -18.27
C ALA A 290 0.23 -4.93 -17.19
N ASP A 291 -0.95 -5.43 -17.54
CA ASP A 291 -2.03 -5.64 -16.59
C ASP A 291 -1.69 -6.71 -15.54
N ALA A 292 -1.19 -7.86 -15.98
CA ALA A 292 -0.86 -8.97 -15.10
C ALA A 292 0.41 -9.73 -15.53
N GLN A 293 1.10 -10.31 -14.54
CA GLN A 293 2.16 -11.28 -14.73
C GLN A 293 1.99 -12.42 -13.73
N ALA A 294 2.28 -13.66 -14.14
CA ALA A 294 2.17 -14.82 -13.26
C ALA A 294 3.26 -15.85 -13.57
N ARG A 295 3.89 -16.39 -12.51
CA ARG A 295 4.84 -17.50 -12.62
C ARG A 295 4.65 -18.48 -11.47
N GLY A 296 4.47 -19.76 -11.80
CA GLY A 296 4.25 -20.81 -10.81
C GLY A 296 3.06 -20.54 -9.89
N SER A 297 2.04 -19.83 -10.39
CA SER A 297 0.91 -19.32 -9.60
C SER A 297 -0.38 -19.99 -10.06
N SER A 298 -0.39 -21.32 -9.98
CA SER A 298 -1.52 -22.14 -10.42
C SER A 298 -2.64 -22.14 -9.36
N ASN A 299 -3.82 -22.67 -9.70
CA ASN A 299 -4.94 -22.85 -8.76
C ASN A 299 -5.42 -21.56 -8.05
N ASN A 300 -5.30 -20.40 -8.70
CA ASN A 300 -5.96 -19.18 -8.25
C ASN A 300 -7.35 -19.07 -8.90
N GLU A 301 -8.33 -18.57 -8.15
CA GLU A 301 -9.66 -18.25 -8.65
C GLU A 301 -9.65 -16.80 -9.13
N ILE A 302 -9.54 -16.60 -10.45
CA ILE A 302 -9.52 -15.27 -11.07
C ILE A 302 -10.78 -15.13 -11.91
N ALA A 303 -11.65 -14.19 -11.58
CA ALA A 303 -12.91 -13.97 -12.27
C ALA A 303 -13.40 -12.54 -12.13
N GLY A 304 -14.11 -12.01 -13.14
CA GLY A 304 -14.84 -10.76 -13.01
C GLY A 304 -13.96 -9.54 -12.82
N ASN A 305 -12.69 -9.58 -13.23
CA ASN A 305 -11.84 -8.39 -13.25
C ASN A 305 -11.96 -7.69 -14.59
N TYR A 306 -11.77 -6.37 -14.59
CA TYR A 306 -11.63 -5.60 -15.82
C TYR A 306 -10.16 -5.42 -16.15
N TRP A 307 -9.79 -5.74 -17.39
CA TRP A 307 -8.44 -5.64 -17.94
C TRP A 307 -8.53 -4.76 -19.19
N ASP A 308 -7.95 -3.57 -19.17
CA ASP A 308 -8.14 -2.62 -20.28
C ASP A 308 -7.46 -3.05 -21.59
N GLY A 309 -6.43 -3.90 -21.50
CA GLY A 309 -5.80 -4.53 -22.66
C GLY A 309 -6.56 -5.72 -23.24
N PHE A 310 -7.61 -6.21 -22.58
CA PHE A 310 -8.33 -7.40 -23.01
C PHE A 310 -9.45 -7.08 -24.03
N SER A 311 -9.50 -7.88 -25.10
CA SER A 311 -10.57 -7.83 -26.12
C SER A 311 -11.33 -9.16 -26.16
N GLY A 312 -12.39 -9.23 -25.35
CA GLY A 312 -13.27 -10.38 -25.23
C GLY A 312 -14.44 -10.40 -26.22
N ILE A 313 -15.30 -11.41 -26.09
CA ILE A 313 -16.57 -11.54 -26.81
C ILE A 313 -17.64 -11.83 -25.76
N ASP A 314 -18.72 -11.05 -25.76
CA ASP A 314 -19.90 -11.25 -24.91
C ASP A 314 -21.10 -11.51 -25.84
N THR A 315 -21.49 -12.77 -25.96
CA THR A 315 -22.53 -13.20 -26.91
C THR A 315 -23.94 -13.18 -26.34
N ASP A 316 -24.10 -13.24 -25.01
CA ASP A 316 -25.40 -13.23 -24.33
C ASP A 316 -25.76 -11.87 -23.70
N GLY A 317 -24.81 -10.94 -23.65
CA GLY A 317 -24.98 -9.56 -23.21
C GLY A 317 -25.03 -9.40 -21.69
N ASP A 318 -24.44 -10.35 -20.93
CA ASP A 318 -24.43 -10.30 -19.46
C ASP A 318 -23.35 -9.39 -18.88
N GLY A 319 -22.48 -8.81 -19.72
CA GLY A 319 -21.40 -7.91 -19.33
C GLY A 319 -20.07 -8.60 -19.03
N TYR A 320 -20.01 -9.93 -19.13
CA TYR A 320 -18.81 -10.74 -18.98
C TYR A 320 -18.40 -11.37 -20.31
N SER A 321 -17.10 -11.61 -20.48
CA SER A 321 -16.57 -12.27 -21.67
C SER A 321 -16.80 -13.79 -21.61
N ASP A 322 -17.29 -14.35 -22.71
CA ASP A 322 -17.36 -15.79 -22.99
C ASP A 322 -15.97 -16.41 -23.23
N THR A 323 -14.94 -15.59 -23.43
CA THR A 323 -13.55 -16.01 -23.57
C THR A 323 -12.71 -15.60 -22.36
N ALA A 324 -11.83 -16.51 -21.93
CA ALA A 324 -10.94 -16.28 -20.80
C ALA A 324 -9.75 -15.38 -21.17
N TYR A 325 -9.31 -14.56 -20.22
CA TYR A 325 -8.05 -13.81 -20.29
C TYR A 325 -6.94 -14.63 -19.63
N ALA A 326 -5.98 -15.13 -20.42
CA ALA A 326 -4.88 -15.95 -19.92
C ALA A 326 -3.64 -15.08 -19.66
N ILE A 327 -3.11 -15.13 -18.42
CA ILE A 327 -1.91 -14.38 -18.02
C ILE A 327 -0.68 -15.14 -18.54
N ASN A 328 -0.09 -14.66 -19.63
CA ASN A 328 1.01 -15.34 -20.31
C ASN A 328 2.35 -15.14 -19.58
N PRO A 329 3.05 -16.20 -19.13
CA PRO A 329 4.31 -16.08 -18.41
C PRO A 329 5.52 -15.74 -19.30
N PHE A 330 5.34 -15.70 -20.63
CA PHE A 330 6.43 -15.54 -21.59
C PHE A 330 7.24 -14.27 -21.36
N PHE A 331 6.59 -13.11 -21.32
CA PHE A 331 7.29 -11.83 -21.23
C PHE A 331 8.08 -11.71 -19.91
N GLN A 332 7.46 -12.10 -18.79
CA GLN A 332 8.10 -12.13 -17.48
C GLN A 332 9.34 -13.06 -17.50
N GLY A 333 9.21 -14.26 -18.07
CA GLY A 333 10.31 -15.23 -18.14
C GLY A 333 11.51 -14.76 -18.97
N VAL A 334 11.27 -14.03 -20.07
CA VAL A 334 12.33 -13.50 -20.93
C VAL A 334 13.04 -12.31 -20.27
N THR A 335 12.27 -11.38 -19.69
CA THR A 335 12.82 -10.19 -19.04
C THR A 335 13.57 -10.50 -17.75
N GLN A 336 13.17 -11.52 -16.99
CA GLN A 336 13.91 -11.99 -15.82
C GLN A 336 15.30 -12.53 -16.19
N LYS A 337 15.39 -13.29 -17.29
CA LYS A 337 16.67 -13.82 -17.78
C LYS A 337 17.56 -12.73 -18.36
N ARG A 338 16.96 -11.73 -19.02
CA ARG A 338 17.67 -10.62 -19.67
C ARG A 338 16.81 -9.35 -19.61
N ALA A 339 17.12 -8.47 -18.67
CA ALA A 339 16.38 -7.22 -18.42
C ALA A 339 16.23 -6.32 -19.67
N ALA A 340 17.20 -6.36 -20.59
CA ALA A 340 17.17 -5.60 -21.84
C ALA A 340 15.92 -5.86 -22.71
N PHE A 341 15.23 -7.00 -22.56
CA PHE A 341 13.99 -7.27 -23.30
C PHE A 341 12.82 -6.37 -22.89
N GLN A 342 12.91 -5.67 -21.76
CA GLN A 342 11.92 -4.67 -21.37
C GLN A 342 11.76 -3.56 -22.44
N LEU A 343 12.83 -3.25 -23.20
CA LEU A 343 12.79 -2.28 -24.30
C LEU A 343 11.90 -2.71 -25.48
N PHE A 344 11.56 -4.00 -25.57
CA PHE A 344 10.73 -4.56 -26.63
C PHE A 344 9.31 -4.88 -26.17
N PHE A 345 8.90 -4.41 -24.99
CA PHE A 345 7.53 -4.56 -24.50
C PHE A 345 6.53 -4.01 -25.52
N GLN A 346 5.47 -4.76 -25.82
CA GLN A 346 4.48 -4.46 -26.87
C GLN A 346 5.07 -4.18 -28.26
N SER A 347 6.32 -4.61 -28.52
CA SER A 347 6.80 -4.64 -29.90
C SER A 347 6.09 -5.76 -30.65
N PRO A 348 5.77 -5.58 -31.95
CA PRO A 348 5.07 -6.61 -32.73
C PRO A 348 5.76 -7.98 -32.71
N GLY A 349 7.09 -7.99 -32.62
CA GLY A 349 7.86 -9.23 -32.50
C GLY A 349 7.67 -9.93 -31.16
N MET A 350 7.56 -9.18 -30.06
CA MET A 350 7.31 -9.77 -28.74
C MET A 350 5.87 -10.26 -28.62
N GLU A 351 4.89 -9.50 -29.12
CA GLU A 351 3.48 -9.94 -29.16
C GLU A 351 3.33 -11.24 -29.96
N PHE A 352 3.94 -11.30 -31.14
CA PHE A 352 3.94 -12.52 -31.95
C PHE A 352 4.60 -13.72 -31.24
N LEU A 353 5.74 -13.51 -30.57
CA LEU A 353 6.41 -14.58 -29.82
C LEU A 353 5.60 -15.02 -28.60
N GLU A 354 4.92 -14.08 -27.94
CA GLU A 354 4.03 -14.35 -26.83
C GLU A 354 2.82 -15.19 -27.26
N GLU A 355 2.23 -14.91 -28.42
CA GLU A 355 1.17 -15.74 -29.03
C GLU A 355 1.65 -17.15 -29.38
N LEU A 356 2.89 -17.29 -29.86
CA LEU A 356 3.49 -18.60 -30.16
C LEU A 356 3.82 -19.41 -28.91
N PHE A 357 3.95 -18.75 -27.76
CA PHE A 357 4.19 -19.44 -26.50
C PHE A 357 2.90 -20.14 -26.06
N GLN A 358 2.83 -21.45 -26.23
CA GLN A 358 1.64 -22.27 -25.91
C GLN A 358 1.94 -23.37 -24.88
N ASN A 359 3.10 -23.32 -24.24
CA ASN A 359 3.57 -24.40 -23.37
C ASN A 359 2.81 -24.40 -22.02
N ASN A 360 2.32 -25.58 -21.61
CA ASN A 360 1.61 -25.80 -20.34
C ASN A 360 0.48 -24.79 -20.07
N ARG A 361 -0.31 -24.47 -21.11
CA ARG A 361 -1.37 -23.45 -21.03
C ARG A 361 -2.45 -23.75 -19.99
N ASP A 362 -2.64 -25.03 -19.68
CA ASP A 362 -3.59 -25.48 -18.65
C ASP A 362 -3.17 -25.05 -17.24
N ASP A 363 -1.88 -24.82 -17.01
CA ASP A 363 -1.32 -24.40 -15.72
C ASP A 363 -1.27 -22.88 -15.55
N TRP A 364 -1.67 -22.11 -16.57
CA TRP A 364 -1.61 -20.66 -16.51
C TRP A 364 -2.74 -20.08 -15.66
N SER A 365 -2.41 -19.05 -14.89
CA SER A 365 -3.42 -18.21 -14.26
C SER A 365 -4.27 -17.55 -15.35
N LYS A 366 -5.59 -17.62 -15.21
CA LYS A 366 -6.54 -17.07 -16.19
C LYS A 366 -7.77 -16.52 -15.50
N ASP A 367 -8.18 -15.33 -15.92
CA ASP A 367 -9.51 -14.83 -15.59
C ASP A 367 -10.53 -15.57 -16.45
N VAL A 368 -11.40 -16.35 -15.82
CA VAL A 368 -12.37 -17.20 -16.52
C VAL A 368 -13.60 -16.44 -17.01
N LYS A 369 -13.87 -15.26 -16.46
CA LYS A 369 -15.00 -14.40 -16.80
C LYS A 369 -14.61 -12.92 -16.72
N PRO A 370 -13.74 -12.42 -17.60
CA PRO A 370 -13.36 -11.01 -17.60
C PRO A 370 -14.56 -10.08 -17.76
N LEU A 371 -14.56 -8.92 -17.11
CA LEU A 371 -15.55 -7.88 -17.34
C LEU A 371 -15.32 -7.20 -18.69
N MET A 372 -16.40 -6.91 -19.42
CA MET A 372 -16.35 -6.21 -20.72
C MET A 372 -16.23 -4.69 -20.61
N ALA A 373 -16.61 -4.13 -19.45
CA ALA A 373 -16.58 -2.70 -19.16
C ALA A 373 -16.08 -2.46 -17.74
N PRO A 374 -15.44 -1.30 -17.47
CA PRO A 374 -14.92 -1.03 -16.13
C PRO A 374 -16.06 -0.94 -15.10
N PRO A 375 -15.82 -1.32 -13.84
CA PRO A 375 -16.81 -1.21 -12.77
C PRO A 375 -17.37 0.22 -12.65
N GLY A 376 -18.68 0.37 -12.44
CA GLY A 376 -19.32 1.69 -12.35
C GLY A 376 -19.55 2.39 -13.69
N PHE A 377 -19.21 1.75 -14.82
CA PHE A 377 -19.68 2.20 -16.12
C PHE A 377 -21.18 1.88 -16.27
N ASP A 378 -22.03 2.80 -15.79
CA ASP A 378 -23.43 2.83 -16.17
C ASP A 378 -23.49 3.11 -17.67
N GLY A 379 -23.60 2.05 -18.45
CA GLY A 379 -23.94 2.12 -19.86
C GLY A 379 -25.30 2.80 -19.99
N ALA A 380 -25.32 4.13 -20.05
CA ALA A 380 -26.37 4.86 -20.72
C ALA A 380 -26.39 4.31 -22.15
N ASN A 381 -27.26 3.32 -22.35
CA ASN A 381 -27.62 2.75 -23.63
C ASN A 381 -27.68 3.92 -24.61
N PRO A 382 -26.75 4.07 -25.57
CA PRO A 382 -27.00 4.97 -26.66
C PRO A 382 -28.19 4.35 -27.36
N SER A 383 -29.37 4.94 -27.12
CA SER A 383 -30.65 4.56 -27.72
C SER A 383 -30.38 4.00 -29.10
N HIS A 384 -30.73 2.73 -29.34
CA HIS A 384 -30.55 2.08 -30.63
C HIS A 384 -30.91 3.05 -31.75
N GLY A 385 -29.88 3.70 -32.31
CA GLY A 385 -29.99 4.52 -33.50
C GLY A 385 -30.17 3.55 -34.62
N SER A 386 -31.43 3.17 -34.86
CA SER A 386 -31.96 2.36 -35.97
C SER A 386 -30.85 1.62 -36.74
N SER A 387 -30.56 0.38 -36.35
CA SER A 387 -29.62 -0.53 -37.04
C SER A 387 -29.86 -0.64 -38.56
N LYS A 388 -31.06 -0.29 -39.01
CA LYS A 388 -31.43 -0.17 -40.42
C LYS A 388 -30.62 0.91 -41.15
N ALA A 389 -30.35 2.06 -40.53
CA ALA A 389 -29.64 3.17 -41.18
C ALA A 389 -28.17 2.82 -41.43
N THR A 390 -27.52 2.19 -40.46
CA THR A 390 -26.16 1.67 -40.60
C THR A 390 -26.11 0.56 -41.65
N GLY A 391 -27.08 -0.37 -41.64
CA GLY A 391 -27.19 -1.42 -42.66
C GLY A 391 -27.41 -0.88 -44.09
N TYR A 392 -28.23 0.15 -44.27
CA TYR A 392 -28.42 0.80 -45.58
C TYR A 392 -27.16 1.54 -46.04
N LEU A 393 -26.42 2.17 -45.13
CA LEU A 393 -25.18 2.86 -45.47
C LEU A 393 -24.08 1.87 -45.90
N SER A 394 -23.96 0.74 -45.19
CA SER A 394 -23.05 -0.35 -45.56
C SER A 394 -23.40 -0.96 -46.91
N LEU A 395 -24.70 -1.17 -47.19
CA LEU A 395 -25.15 -1.72 -48.48
C LEU A 395 -24.89 -0.74 -49.64
N LEU A 396 -25.08 0.56 -49.42
CA LEU A 396 -24.77 1.60 -50.41
C LEU A 396 -23.27 1.67 -50.72
N LEU A 397 -22.42 1.52 -49.71
CA LEU A 397 -20.96 1.45 -49.89
C LEU A 397 -20.54 0.23 -50.70
N VAL A 398 -21.11 -0.94 -50.43
CA VAL A 398 -20.84 -2.16 -51.21
C VAL A 398 -21.29 -2.00 -52.67
N ILE A 399 -22.47 -1.43 -52.91
CA ILE A 399 -22.97 -1.16 -54.27
C ILE A 399 -22.07 -0.15 -54.99
N ALA A 400 -21.60 0.90 -54.32
CA ALA A 400 -20.69 1.88 -54.89
C ALA A 400 -19.33 1.26 -55.28
N VAL A 401 -18.78 0.38 -54.45
CA VAL A 401 -17.53 -0.35 -54.74
C VAL A 401 -17.70 -1.29 -55.93
N ILE A 402 -18.81 -2.05 -55.97
CA ILE A 402 -19.12 -2.93 -57.12
C ILE A 402 -19.29 -2.11 -58.41
N GLY A 403 -19.96 -0.96 -58.33
CA GLY A 403 -20.12 -0.03 -59.45
C GLY A 403 -18.78 0.51 -59.97
N LEU A 404 -17.88 0.93 -59.07
CA LEU A 404 -16.54 1.39 -59.41
C LEU A 404 -15.70 0.28 -60.08
N LEU A 405 -15.77 -0.95 -59.56
CA LEU A 405 -15.08 -2.10 -60.16
C LEU A 405 -15.62 -2.44 -61.55
N TYR A 406 -16.94 -2.37 -61.75
CA TYR A 406 -17.57 -2.60 -63.05
C TYR A 406 -17.23 -1.50 -64.08
N MET A 407 -17.19 -0.24 -63.63
CA MET A 407 -16.79 0.90 -64.48
C MET A 407 -15.30 0.83 -64.88
N ASN A 408 -14.41 0.42 -63.96
CA ASN A 408 -13.00 0.23 -64.29
C ASN A 408 -12.76 -0.95 -65.24
N ARG A 409 -13.57 -2.01 -65.14
CA ARG A 409 -13.50 -3.16 -66.05
C ARG A 409 -13.98 -2.84 -67.48
N ARG A 410 -14.84 -1.84 -67.66
CA ARG A 410 -15.25 -1.34 -68.99
C ARG A 410 -14.26 -0.36 -69.63
N ARG A 411 -13.31 0.18 -68.87
CA ARG A 411 -12.24 1.06 -69.40
C ARG A 411 -11.00 0.30 -69.88
N THR A 412 -10.99 -1.03 -69.75
CA THR A 412 -9.87 -1.92 -70.08
C THR A 412 -10.21 -2.97 -71.16
N LEU A 413 -11.31 -2.77 -71.91
CA LEU A 413 -11.68 -3.56 -73.09
C LEU A 413 -11.77 -2.68 -74.33
#